data_AF-A0A1Q8RPU2-F1
#
_entry.id   AF-A0A1Q8RPU2-F1
#
_cell.length_a   1.000
_cell.length_b   1.000
_cell.length_c   1.000
_cell.angle_alpha   90.00
_cell.angle_beta   90.00
_cell.angle_gamma   90.00
#
_symmetry.space_group_name_H-M   'P 1'
#
loop_
_entity.id
_entity.type
_entity.pdbx_description
1 polymer ?
#
loop_
_entity_poly.entity_id
_entity_poly.type
_entity_poly.pdbx_seq_one_letter_code
_entity_poly.pdbx_strand_id
1 'polypeptide(L)'
;MSLNLPTRRLASSAHSTLQSVSRPAPRPLILPLRPATQIRSKWNFGGLFGRRNNRGANDDLITGGQNLDDPKIRKRFAEQQQPQLSSSIFEEEVDEAVSDGKKGSKADMSQGSLKTPETTAWRLDPDPRARLRWERKKVIQMVHRNGRISRSERIAQTEKELAHKSPFLETSVKKLVHLARQIQGKPLDEALLQMSYSKKKMAREIKYQLEEARDKAVVMRGMGLGKAGKESEDSAKNSDKQIKIQTKDGQTLKIEDPTRLYVAQAWVGRGPWRAKSLDYKGRGRFGIIQSPSTND
;
A
#
# COMPACT_ATOMS: atom_id res chain seq x y z
N MET A 1 -28.30 2.22 -74.73
CA MET A 1 -29.71 2.61 -74.64
C MET A 1 -30.28 1.99 -73.37
N SER A 2 -31.00 2.80 -72.60
CA SER A 2 -31.36 2.70 -71.18
C SER A 2 -31.92 1.37 -70.65
N LEU A 3 -31.47 0.98 -69.45
CA LEU A 3 -32.26 0.16 -68.53
C LEU A 3 -32.50 0.94 -67.24
N ASN A 4 -33.74 1.38 -67.07
CA ASN A 4 -34.27 2.05 -65.89
C ASN A 4 -34.74 0.99 -64.87
N LEU A 5 -34.32 1.12 -63.61
CA LEU A 5 -35.06 0.57 -62.46
C LEU A 5 -35.21 1.66 -61.39
N PRO A 6 -36.45 2.01 -60.98
CA PRO A 6 -36.71 3.05 -60.00
C PRO A 6 -36.54 2.57 -58.55
N THR A 7 -35.98 3.46 -57.74
CA THR A 7 -35.75 3.36 -56.31
C THR A 7 -37.06 3.36 -55.51
N ARG A 8 -37.13 2.50 -54.48
CA ARG A 8 -38.27 2.42 -53.55
C ARG A 8 -38.38 3.68 -52.70
N ARG A 9 -39.62 4.18 -52.63
CA ARG A 9 -40.10 5.35 -51.89
C ARG A 9 -39.99 5.17 -50.37
N LEU A 10 -39.66 6.29 -49.73
CA LEU A 10 -39.81 6.60 -48.32
C LEU A 10 -41.31 6.60 -47.95
N ALA A 11 -41.69 5.91 -46.88
CA ALA A 11 -42.97 6.08 -46.23
C ALA A 11 -42.77 6.97 -44.98
N SER A 12 -43.31 8.19 -45.05
CA SER A 12 -43.52 9.07 -43.91
C SER A 12 -44.92 8.80 -43.37
N SER A 13 -45.04 8.40 -42.10
CA SER A 13 -46.32 8.35 -41.39
C SER A 13 -46.27 9.34 -40.22
N ALA A 14 -47.06 10.40 -40.36
CA ALA A 14 -47.33 11.39 -39.34
C ALA A 14 -47.99 10.76 -38.10
N HIS A 15 -47.66 11.28 -36.91
CA HIS A 15 -48.39 11.01 -35.69
C HIS A 15 -48.86 12.32 -35.05
N SER A 16 -50.01 12.18 -34.41
CA SER A 16 -51.02 13.17 -34.04
C SER A 16 -50.63 14.12 -32.91
N THR A 17 -51.15 15.33 -33.00
CA THR A 17 -51.17 16.34 -31.93
C THR A 17 -52.14 15.93 -30.83
N LEU A 18 -51.60 15.49 -29.69
CA LEU A 18 -52.32 15.48 -28.41
C LEU A 18 -51.64 16.46 -27.46
N GLN A 19 -52.29 17.61 -27.27
CA GLN A 19 -51.98 18.56 -26.22
C GLN A 19 -52.30 17.92 -24.86
N SER A 20 -51.28 17.60 -24.08
CA SER A 20 -51.42 17.29 -22.67
C SER A 20 -50.78 18.41 -21.84
N VAL A 21 -51.60 19.02 -21.00
CA VAL A 21 -51.23 20.08 -20.06
C VAL A 21 -50.31 19.46 -19.01
N SER A 22 -49.01 19.77 -19.08
CA SER A 22 -48.05 19.36 -18.06
C SER A 22 -48.06 20.36 -16.90
N ARG A 23 -48.45 19.89 -15.70
CA ARG A 23 -48.14 20.57 -14.44
C ARG A 23 -46.62 20.46 -14.20
N PRO A 24 -45.93 21.54 -13.78
CA PRO A 24 -44.53 21.44 -13.39
C PRO A 24 -44.43 20.71 -12.05
N ALA A 25 -43.97 19.47 -12.05
CA ALA A 25 -43.49 18.82 -10.84
C ALA A 25 -42.25 19.58 -10.34
N PRO A 26 -42.15 19.93 -9.04
CA PRO A 26 -40.95 20.55 -8.52
C PRO A 26 -39.80 19.55 -8.64
N ARG A 27 -38.79 19.90 -9.43
CA ARG A 27 -37.51 19.18 -9.44
C ARG A 27 -36.99 19.14 -8.00
N PRO A 28 -36.75 17.97 -7.39
CA PRO A 28 -36.00 17.97 -6.15
C PRO A 28 -34.59 18.46 -6.48
N LEU A 29 -34.22 19.62 -5.93
CA LEU A 29 -32.86 20.13 -5.90
C LEU A 29 -32.00 19.22 -5.02
N ILE A 30 -31.82 17.96 -5.44
CA ILE A 30 -30.79 17.09 -4.89
C ILE A 30 -29.61 17.23 -5.83
N LEU A 31 -28.82 18.28 -5.58
CA LEU A 31 -27.45 18.31 -6.06
C LEU A 31 -26.79 16.99 -5.64
N PRO A 32 -26.16 16.22 -6.56
CA PRO A 32 -25.34 15.12 -6.12
C PRO A 32 -24.25 15.71 -5.23
N LEU A 33 -24.26 15.36 -3.94
CA LEU A 33 -23.11 15.55 -3.07
C LEU A 33 -21.95 14.81 -3.75
N ARG A 34 -21.15 15.56 -4.51
CA ARG A 34 -19.83 15.10 -4.91
C ARG A 34 -19.12 14.77 -3.60
N PRO A 35 -18.48 13.59 -3.46
CA PRO A 35 -17.65 13.36 -2.30
C PRO A 35 -16.66 14.52 -2.26
N ALA A 36 -16.73 15.33 -1.20
CA ALA A 36 -15.75 16.34 -0.95
C ALA A 36 -14.43 15.60 -0.72
N THR A 37 -13.68 15.35 -1.79
CA THR A 37 -12.28 14.93 -1.71
C THR A 37 -11.55 16.11 -1.08
N GLN A 38 -11.52 16.12 0.25
CA GLN A 38 -10.87 17.17 1.01
C GLN A 38 -9.38 17.07 0.72
N ILE A 39 -8.87 18.05 -0.03
CA ILE A 39 -7.43 18.23 -0.21
C ILE A 39 -6.91 18.67 1.17
N ARG A 40 -6.20 17.77 1.86
CA ARG A 40 -5.53 18.09 3.12
C ARG A 40 -4.35 19.01 2.83
N SER A 41 -4.58 20.31 2.74
CA SER A 41 -3.53 21.33 2.80
C SER A 41 -3.14 21.59 4.26
N LYS A 42 -2.69 20.55 4.97
CA LYS A 42 -2.13 20.73 6.32
C LYS A 42 -0.62 20.64 6.21
N TRP A 43 0.00 21.81 6.36
CA TRP A 43 1.44 22.07 6.39
C TRP A 43 2.13 22.02 5.02
N ASN A 44 1.88 23.04 4.20
CA ASN A 44 2.94 23.46 3.28
C ASN A 44 4.10 23.97 4.16
N PHE A 45 5.34 23.53 3.89
CA PHE A 45 6.58 24.19 4.34
C PHE A 45 6.70 25.66 3.83
N GLY A 46 5.61 26.28 3.41
CA GLY A 46 5.48 27.69 3.05
C GLY A 46 5.54 28.65 4.24
N GLY A 47 5.82 28.17 5.46
CA GLY A 47 6.21 29.04 6.57
C GLY A 47 7.54 29.76 6.35
N LEU A 48 8.40 29.24 5.46
CA LEU A 48 9.67 29.89 5.09
C LEU A 48 9.56 30.86 3.89
N PHE A 49 8.49 30.77 3.09
CA PHE A 49 8.33 31.58 1.87
C PHE A 49 7.01 32.38 1.82
N GLY A 50 6.25 32.42 2.92
CA GLY A 50 4.91 33.02 2.94
C GLY A 50 4.48 33.64 4.27
N ARG A 51 5.41 34.05 5.14
CA ARG A 51 5.06 34.75 6.39
C ARG A 51 5.03 36.27 6.16
N ARG A 52 3.97 36.77 5.50
CA ARG A 52 3.66 38.20 5.49
C ARG A 52 2.57 38.48 6.53
N ASN A 53 3.01 39.08 7.63
CA ASN A 53 2.28 39.78 8.69
C ASN A 53 0.77 39.49 8.82
N ASN A 54 0.41 38.66 9.81
CA ASN A 54 -0.72 38.99 10.66
C ASN A 54 -0.44 38.49 12.08
N ARG A 55 -0.01 39.40 12.97
CA ARG A 55 0.05 39.16 14.42
C ARG A 55 -1.25 39.71 15.01
N GLY A 56 -2.29 38.89 14.99
CA GLY A 56 -3.43 39.06 15.88
C GLY A 56 -3.33 37.99 16.95
N ALA A 57 -2.94 38.38 18.16
CA ALA A 57 -3.09 37.54 19.34
C ALA A 57 -4.59 37.43 19.61
N ASN A 58 -5.18 36.25 19.39
CA ASN A 58 -6.50 35.75 19.89
C ASN A 58 -7.18 34.79 18.89
N ASP A 59 -6.45 33.81 18.33
CA ASP A 59 -7.06 32.79 17.44
C ASP A 59 -6.86 31.35 17.97
N ASP A 60 -6.44 31.20 19.22
CA ASP A 60 -6.11 29.89 19.81
C ASP A 60 -7.31 29.05 20.24
N LEU A 61 -8.54 29.62 20.21
CA LEU A 61 -9.75 28.91 20.66
C LEU A 61 -10.55 28.29 19.51
N ILE A 62 -10.39 28.79 18.28
CA ILE A 62 -11.17 28.36 17.10
C ILE A 62 -10.37 27.40 16.22
N THR A 63 -9.05 27.35 16.39
CA THR A 63 -8.16 26.73 15.41
C THR A 63 -7.63 25.37 15.90
N GLY A 64 -8.51 24.38 15.86
CA GLY A 64 -8.29 22.99 16.28
C GLY A 64 -6.93 22.40 15.88
N GLY A 65 -5.98 22.51 16.81
CA GLY A 65 -4.68 21.82 16.79
C GLY A 65 -3.55 22.51 16.02
N GLN A 66 -3.58 23.83 15.81
CA GLN A 66 -2.49 24.51 15.10
C GLN A 66 -1.19 24.68 15.92
N ASN A 67 -1.23 24.58 17.25
CA ASN A 67 -0.07 24.83 18.15
C ASN A 67 0.24 23.62 19.07
N LEU A 68 0.32 22.40 18.53
CA LEU A 68 0.67 21.19 19.32
C LEU A 68 2.18 21.04 19.62
N ASP A 69 3.01 21.96 19.12
CA ASP A 69 4.46 21.98 19.38
C ASP A 69 4.79 22.44 20.80
N ASP A 70 3.88 23.18 21.45
CA ASP A 70 4.04 23.60 22.84
C ASP A 70 3.70 22.45 23.80
N PRO A 71 4.62 22.06 24.71
CA PRO A 71 4.41 20.93 25.61
C PRO A 71 3.24 21.14 26.57
N LYS A 72 2.90 22.40 26.91
CA LYS A 72 1.76 22.74 27.77
C LYS A 72 0.43 22.59 27.04
N ILE A 73 0.35 23.03 25.77
CA ILE A 73 -0.86 22.91 24.95
C ILE A 73 -1.14 21.44 24.64
N ARG A 74 -0.08 20.67 24.34
CA ARG A 74 -0.17 19.23 24.11
C ARG A 74 -0.68 18.47 25.33
N LYS A 75 -0.20 18.81 26.54
CA LYS A 75 -0.69 18.21 27.80
C LYS A 75 -2.17 18.49 28.02
N ARG A 76 -2.60 19.76 27.89
CA ARG A 76 -4.02 20.14 28.03
C ARG A 76 -4.91 19.44 27.02
N PHE A 77 -4.47 19.35 25.77
CA PHE A 77 -5.20 18.65 24.72
C PHE A 77 -5.29 17.14 25.00
N ALA A 78 -4.21 16.53 25.51
CA ALA A 78 -4.22 15.12 25.92
C ALA A 78 -5.16 14.88 27.11
N GLU A 79 -5.14 15.75 28.13
CA GLU A 79 -6.05 15.70 29.29
C GLU A 79 -7.52 15.83 28.88
N GLN A 80 -7.84 16.67 27.89
CA GLN A 80 -9.19 16.80 27.33
C GLN A 80 -9.67 15.57 26.55
N GLN A 81 -8.75 14.80 25.97
CA GLN A 81 -9.06 13.57 25.22
C GLN A 81 -9.16 12.35 26.13
N GLN A 82 -8.70 12.44 27.38
CA GLN A 82 -8.87 11.37 28.35
C GLN A 82 -10.35 11.30 28.78
N PRO A 83 -10.96 10.10 28.76
CA PRO A 83 -12.30 9.93 29.31
C PRO A 83 -12.27 10.26 30.80
N GLN A 84 -13.01 11.28 31.22
CA GLN A 84 -13.17 11.64 32.63
C GLN A 84 -14.10 10.60 33.26
N LEU A 85 -13.53 9.57 33.89
CA LEU A 85 -14.25 8.50 34.59
C LEU A 85 -14.32 8.80 36.09
N SER A 86 -14.69 10.03 36.45
CA SER A 86 -14.63 10.58 37.83
C SER A 86 -15.63 9.96 38.83
N SER A 87 -16.11 8.75 38.55
CA SER A 87 -17.04 8.01 39.42
C SER A 87 -17.13 6.51 39.08
N SER A 88 -16.15 5.95 38.36
CA SER A 88 -16.18 4.54 37.96
C SER A 88 -15.28 3.72 38.88
N ILE A 89 -15.74 2.54 39.29
CA ILE A 89 -15.02 1.58 40.17
C ILE A 89 -13.60 1.24 39.66
N PHE A 90 -13.33 1.45 38.37
CA PHE A 90 -12.05 1.18 37.72
C PHE A 90 -11.09 2.40 37.66
N GLU A 91 -11.39 3.50 38.35
CA GLU A 91 -10.55 4.71 38.37
C GLU A 91 -9.14 4.42 38.92
N GLU A 92 -9.04 3.66 40.00
CA GLU A 92 -7.77 3.30 40.64
C GLU A 92 -6.89 2.40 39.75
N GLU A 93 -7.49 1.47 38.99
CA GLU A 93 -6.78 0.57 38.07
C GLU A 93 -6.24 1.30 36.83
N VAL A 94 -6.97 2.31 36.33
CA VAL A 94 -6.53 3.13 35.18
C VAL A 94 -5.40 4.07 35.59
N ASP A 95 -5.49 4.70 36.77
CA ASP A 95 -4.44 5.57 37.28
C ASP A 95 -3.15 4.81 37.60
N GLU A 96 -3.26 3.57 38.11
CA GLU A 96 -2.13 2.70 38.35
C GLU A 96 -1.43 2.30 37.03
N ALA A 97 -2.20 1.93 36.00
CA ALA A 97 -1.67 1.65 34.65
C ALA A 97 -0.99 2.86 33.99
N VAL A 98 -1.54 4.07 34.17
CA VAL A 98 -0.93 5.33 33.67
C VAL A 98 0.36 5.65 34.43
N SER A 99 0.41 5.35 35.73
CA SER A 99 1.60 5.55 36.57
C SER A 99 2.74 4.58 36.23
N ASP A 100 2.41 3.32 35.91
CA ASP A 100 3.38 2.32 35.47
C ASP A 100 3.91 2.60 34.06
N GLY A 101 3.07 3.16 33.18
CA GLY A 101 3.52 3.68 31.87
C GLY A 101 4.56 4.80 31.97
N LYS A 102 4.66 5.48 33.13
CA LYS A 102 5.68 6.50 33.40
C LYS A 102 7.04 5.91 33.82
N LYS A 103 7.07 4.66 34.30
CA LYS A 103 8.30 3.91 34.62
C LYS A 103 8.79 3.05 33.45
N GLY A 104 7.95 2.84 32.44
CA GLY A 104 8.29 2.15 31.20
C GLY A 104 9.41 2.85 30.42
N SER A 105 10.35 2.04 29.94
CA SER A 105 11.51 2.47 29.14
C SER A 105 11.12 3.37 27.96
N LYS A 106 12.04 4.23 27.50
CA LYS A 106 11.91 5.15 26.34
C LYS A 106 11.27 4.56 25.07
N ALA A 107 11.14 3.23 24.94
CA ALA A 107 10.47 2.54 23.84
C ALA A 107 8.93 2.73 23.82
N ASP A 108 8.29 2.92 24.98
CA ASP A 108 6.82 3.09 25.06
C ASP A 108 6.35 4.53 24.77
N MET A 109 7.28 5.49 24.68
CA MET A 109 6.99 6.88 24.31
C MET A 109 6.77 7.08 22.80
N SER A 110 6.59 6.01 22.04
CA SER A 110 6.29 6.03 20.61
C SER A 110 4.84 6.40 20.33
N GLN A 111 4.36 7.54 20.87
CA GLN A 111 3.12 8.24 20.51
C GLN A 111 2.07 7.31 19.89
N GLY A 112 1.60 6.34 20.67
CA GLY A 112 0.54 5.44 20.28
C GLY A 112 -0.74 6.24 20.18
N SER A 113 -0.92 6.96 19.07
CA SER A 113 -2.23 7.46 18.64
C SER A 113 -3.20 6.31 18.88
N LEU A 114 -4.10 6.44 19.86
CA LEU A 114 -5.08 5.43 20.20
C LEU A 114 -5.70 4.97 18.88
N LYS A 115 -5.40 3.74 18.45
CA LYS A 115 -5.85 3.17 17.17
C LYS A 115 -7.30 2.72 17.33
N THR A 116 -8.16 3.63 17.79
CA THR A 116 -9.58 3.37 17.86
C THR A 116 -10.13 3.24 16.43
N PRO A 117 -11.20 2.46 16.23
CA PRO A 117 -11.86 2.38 14.94
C PRO A 117 -12.24 3.77 14.41
N GLU A 118 -12.66 4.68 15.28
CA GLU A 118 -13.07 6.04 14.91
C GLU A 118 -11.92 6.92 14.43
N THR A 119 -10.75 6.87 15.11
CA THR A 119 -9.58 7.67 14.70
C THR A 119 -8.98 7.16 13.39
N THR A 120 -9.05 5.86 13.16
CA THR A 120 -8.47 5.20 11.99
C THR A 120 -9.43 5.11 10.81
N ALA A 121 -10.75 5.11 11.05
CA ALA A 121 -11.80 5.01 10.02
C ALA A 121 -11.57 6.02 8.89
N TRP A 122 -11.26 7.27 9.24
CA TRP A 122 -11.00 8.32 8.26
C TRP A 122 -9.77 8.08 7.36
N ARG A 123 -8.81 7.23 7.77
CA ARG A 123 -7.63 6.85 6.96
C ARG A 123 -7.83 5.52 6.24
N LEU A 124 -8.47 4.55 6.90
CA LEU A 124 -8.67 3.20 6.37
C LEU A 124 -9.82 3.14 5.36
N ASP A 125 -10.91 3.87 5.62
CA ASP A 125 -12.16 3.85 4.84
C ASP A 125 -12.52 5.26 4.32
N PRO A 126 -11.80 5.79 3.31
CA PRO A 126 -12.09 7.13 2.77
C PRO A 126 -13.43 7.24 2.02
N ASP A 127 -13.95 6.14 1.44
CA ASP A 127 -15.26 6.08 0.77
C ASP A 127 -16.07 4.85 1.24
N PRO A 128 -16.87 4.99 2.32
CA PRO A 128 -17.65 3.87 2.86
C PRO A 128 -18.75 3.41 1.90
N ARG A 129 -19.32 4.29 1.07
CA ARG A 129 -20.40 3.94 0.14
C ARG A 129 -19.91 3.05 -1.00
N ALA A 130 -18.71 3.31 -1.51
CA ALA A 130 -18.09 2.42 -2.50
C ALA A 130 -17.76 1.05 -1.88
N ARG A 131 -17.21 1.01 -0.66
CA ARG A 131 -16.94 -0.24 0.07
C ARG A 131 -18.19 -1.11 0.21
N LEU A 132 -19.30 -0.56 0.71
CA LEU A 132 -20.57 -1.29 0.88
C LEU A 132 -21.10 -1.88 -0.45
N ARG A 133 -21.00 -1.13 -1.56
CA ARG A 133 -21.41 -1.63 -2.88
C ARG A 133 -20.52 -2.78 -3.35
N TRP A 134 -19.21 -2.69 -3.12
CA TRP A 134 -18.27 -3.74 -3.44
C TRP A 134 -18.49 -4.99 -2.58
N GLU A 135 -18.73 -4.84 -1.28
CA GLU A 135 -19.06 -5.93 -0.36
C GLU A 135 -20.33 -6.64 -0.79
N ARG A 136 -21.41 -5.89 -1.06
CA ARG A 136 -22.65 -6.47 -1.60
C ARG A 136 -22.39 -7.29 -2.87
N LYS A 137 -21.59 -6.77 -3.81
CA LYS A 137 -21.22 -7.50 -5.03
C LYS A 137 -20.44 -8.78 -4.72
N LYS A 138 -19.50 -8.75 -3.77
CA LYS A 138 -18.72 -9.92 -3.35
C LYS A 138 -19.56 -10.97 -2.65
N VAL A 139 -20.46 -10.58 -1.76
CA VAL A 139 -21.43 -11.47 -1.11
C VAL A 139 -22.33 -12.13 -2.16
N ILE A 140 -22.87 -11.36 -3.11
CA ILE A 140 -23.66 -11.92 -4.22
C ILE A 140 -22.83 -12.94 -5.02
N GLN A 141 -21.57 -12.63 -5.37
CA GLN A 141 -20.69 -13.58 -6.07
C GLN A 141 -20.43 -14.85 -5.26
N MET A 142 -20.23 -14.73 -3.95
CA MET A 142 -20.03 -15.85 -3.03
C MET A 142 -21.27 -16.76 -3.00
N VAL A 143 -22.46 -16.17 -2.87
CA VAL A 143 -23.75 -16.89 -2.88
C VAL A 143 -23.94 -17.61 -4.22
N HIS A 144 -23.69 -16.94 -5.34
CA HIS A 144 -23.78 -17.57 -6.68
C HIS A 144 -22.82 -18.75 -6.84
N ARG A 145 -21.61 -18.68 -6.26
CA ARG A 145 -20.65 -19.78 -6.30
C ARG A 145 -20.97 -20.90 -5.30
N ASN A 146 -21.92 -20.69 -4.39
CA ASN A 146 -22.31 -21.62 -3.34
C ASN A 146 -21.11 -22.13 -2.53
N GLY A 147 -20.22 -21.22 -2.12
CA GLY A 147 -19.05 -21.55 -1.30
C GLY A 147 -17.87 -22.19 -2.05
N ARG A 148 -17.95 -22.38 -3.38
CA ARG A 148 -16.81 -22.90 -4.16
C ARG A 148 -15.68 -21.87 -4.26
N ILE A 149 -14.51 -22.24 -3.76
CA ILE A 149 -13.30 -21.42 -3.74
C ILE A 149 -12.44 -21.72 -4.98
N SER A 150 -12.03 -20.68 -5.70
CA SER A 150 -11.11 -20.79 -6.83
C SER A 150 -9.68 -21.12 -6.37
N ARG A 151 -8.84 -21.66 -7.27
CA ARG A 151 -7.45 -22.01 -6.91
C ARG A 151 -6.67 -20.80 -6.37
N SER A 152 -6.84 -19.62 -6.98
CA SER A 152 -6.18 -18.39 -6.53
C SER A 152 -6.66 -17.92 -5.16
N GLU A 153 -7.96 -18.04 -4.87
CA GLU A 153 -8.51 -17.72 -3.54
C GLU A 153 -7.98 -18.69 -2.48
N ARG A 154 -7.87 -19.98 -2.80
CA ARG A 154 -7.29 -20.97 -1.89
C ARG A 154 -5.83 -20.63 -1.58
N ILE A 155 -5.02 -20.37 -2.60
CA ILE A 155 -3.61 -19.97 -2.44
C ILE A 155 -3.51 -18.71 -1.57
N ALA A 156 -4.31 -17.68 -1.84
CA ALA A 156 -4.28 -16.44 -1.06
C ALA A 156 -4.71 -16.62 0.41
N GLN A 157 -5.52 -17.64 0.71
CA GLN A 157 -5.92 -17.98 2.08
C GLN A 157 -4.85 -18.80 2.81
N THR A 158 -4.19 -19.75 2.12
CA THR A 158 -3.29 -20.73 2.75
C THR A 158 -1.83 -20.31 2.73
N GLU A 159 -1.38 -19.64 1.68
CA GLU A 159 0.02 -19.32 1.43
C GLU A 159 0.27 -17.83 1.73
N LYS A 160 1.33 -17.56 2.49
CA LYS A 160 1.73 -16.19 2.82
C LYS A 160 2.68 -15.67 1.73
N GLU A 161 2.39 -14.49 1.19
CA GLU A 161 3.26 -13.78 0.25
C GLU A 161 3.52 -12.32 0.69
N LEU A 162 4.67 -11.78 0.28
CA LEU A 162 5.02 -10.37 0.44
C LEU A 162 5.58 -9.85 -0.88
N ALA A 163 4.87 -8.90 -1.49
CA ALA A 163 5.41 -8.10 -2.57
C ALA A 163 6.17 -6.91 -1.98
N HIS A 164 7.49 -6.87 -2.20
CA HIS A 164 8.34 -5.74 -1.85
C HIS A 164 8.74 -4.99 -3.12
N LYS A 165 8.80 -3.66 -3.04
CA LYS A 165 9.24 -2.81 -4.14
C LYS A 165 10.26 -1.82 -3.65
N SER A 166 11.37 -1.76 -4.35
CA SER A 166 12.48 -0.87 -4.04
C SER A 166 12.23 0.59 -4.42
N PRO A 167 12.99 1.52 -3.82
CA PRO A 167 13.11 2.87 -4.33
C PRO A 167 13.77 2.89 -5.72
N PHE A 168 13.72 4.05 -6.39
CA PHE A 168 14.34 4.20 -7.70
C PHE A 168 15.87 4.17 -7.61
N LEU A 169 16.45 3.10 -8.13
CA LEU A 169 17.89 2.89 -8.28
C LEU A 169 18.45 3.59 -9.50
N GLU A 170 19.70 4.01 -9.39
CA GLU A 170 20.45 4.74 -10.41
C GLU A 170 21.02 3.82 -11.50
N THR A 171 20.18 2.95 -12.05
CA THR A 171 20.60 1.95 -13.03
C THR A 171 19.57 1.83 -14.15
N SER A 172 19.92 1.07 -15.18
CA SER A 172 19.00 0.69 -16.24
C SER A 172 18.39 -0.68 -15.97
N VAL A 173 17.16 -0.87 -16.48
CA VAL A 173 16.47 -2.16 -16.46
C VAL A 173 17.38 -3.29 -16.95
N LYS A 174 18.03 -3.10 -18.12
CA LYS A 174 18.89 -4.12 -18.72
C LYS A 174 20.03 -4.58 -17.80
N LYS A 175 20.61 -3.65 -17.03
CA LYS A 175 21.70 -3.98 -16.09
C LYS A 175 21.18 -4.69 -14.85
N LEU A 176 20.05 -4.24 -14.30
CA LEU A 176 19.48 -4.79 -13.07
C LEU A 176 18.81 -6.16 -13.29
N VAL A 177 18.24 -6.40 -14.46
CA VAL A 177 17.60 -7.67 -14.84
C VAL A 177 18.52 -8.87 -14.64
N HIS A 178 19.83 -8.72 -14.86
CA HIS A 178 20.78 -9.81 -14.65
C HIS A 178 20.88 -10.22 -13.16
N LEU A 179 20.79 -9.27 -12.24
CA LEU A 179 20.82 -9.56 -10.80
C LEU A 179 19.48 -10.14 -10.34
N ALA A 180 18.35 -9.58 -10.79
CA ALA A 180 17.02 -10.11 -10.48
C ALA A 180 16.88 -11.59 -10.91
N ARG A 181 17.31 -11.92 -12.15
CA ARG A 181 17.33 -13.31 -12.63
C ARG A 181 18.26 -14.21 -11.84
N GLN A 182 19.35 -13.69 -11.29
CA GLN A 182 20.31 -14.47 -10.50
C GLN A 182 19.76 -14.90 -9.14
N ILE A 183 18.89 -14.09 -8.53
CA ILE A 183 18.28 -14.37 -7.22
C ILE A 183 16.92 -15.06 -7.31
N GLN A 184 16.26 -15.00 -8.47
CA GLN A 184 14.96 -15.63 -8.69
C GLN A 184 15.01 -17.13 -8.36
N GLY A 185 14.06 -17.62 -7.55
CA GLY A 185 13.92 -19.01 -7.17
C GLY A 185 14.86 -19.48 -6.04
N LYS A 186 15.83 -18.65 -5.62
CA LYS A 186 16.78 -19.01 -4.56
C LYS A 186 16.19 -18.82 -3.16
N PRO A 187 16.62 -19.60 -2.16
CA PRO A 187 16.33 -19.29 -0.77
C PRO A 187 16.94 -17.93 -0.40
N LEU A 188 16.29 -17.22 0.51
CA LEU A 188 16.64 -15.83 0.82
C LEU A 188 18.10 -15.68 1.28
N ASP A 189 18.59 -16.60 2.10
CA ASP A 189 19.96 -16.56 2.62
C ASP A 189 21.00 -16.75 1.50
N GLU A 190 20.72 -17.62 0.53
CA GLU A 190 21.58 -17.81 -0.63
C GLU A 190 21.55 -16.58 -1.53
N ALA A 191 20.37 -15.96 -1.74
CA ALA A 191 20.27 -14.72 -2.48
C ALA A 191 21.10 -13.59 -1.83
N LEU A 192 21.05 -13.45 -0.50
CA LEU A 192 21.86 -12.48 0.25
C LEU A 192 23.36 -12.74 0.08
N LEU A 193 23.78 -14.00 0.19
CA LEU A 193 25.16 -14.42 -0.01
C LEU A 193 25.64 -14.15 -1.44
N GLN A 194 24.79 -14.43 -2.44
CA GLN A 194 25.10 -14.15 -3.84
C GLN A 194 25.27 -12.65 -4.10
N MET A 195 24.42 -11.82 -3.48
CA MET A 195 24.53 -10.36 -3.60
C MET A 195 25.72 -9.80 -2.83
N SER A 196 26.11 -10.39 -1.69
CA SER A 196 27.30 -9.93 -0.94
C SER A 196 28.60 -10.14 -1.69
N TYR A 197 28.72 -11.25 -2.44
CA TYR A 197 29.93 -11.57 -3.22
C TYR A 197 29.86 -11.14 -4.69
N SER A 198 28.76 -10.52 -5.12
CA SER A 198 28.62 -10.05 -6.49
C SER A 198 29.47 -8.80 -6.73
N LYS A 199 30.19 -8.79 -7.85
CA LYS A 199 31.04 -7.65 -8.27
C LYS A 199 30.23 -6.44 -8.76
N LYS A 200 28.91 -6.55 -8.89
CA LYS A 200 28.07 -5.49 -9.48
C LYS A 200 27.74 -4.44 -8.41
N LYS A 201 27.91 -3.14 -8.75
CA LYS A 201 27.60 -2.02 -7.84
C LYS A 201 26.20 -2.12 -7.21
N MET A 202 25.19 -2.47 -8.02
CA MET A 202 23.79 -2.56 -7.58
C MET A 202 23.50 -3.78 -6.70
N ALA A 203 24.39 -4.77 -6.62
CA ALA A 203 24.17 -5.93 -5.75
C ALA A 203 24.11 -5.53 -4.27
N ARG A 204 24.88 -4.51 -3.87
CA ARG A 204 24.81 -3.95 -2.52
C ARG A 204 23.43 -3.36 -2.20
N GLU A 205 22.83 -2.65 -3.14
CA GLU A 205 21.49 -2.07 -2.99
C GLU A 205 20.40 -3.15 -2.94
N ILE A 206 20.51 -4.18 -3.80
CA ILE A 206 19.57 -5.31 -3.80
C ILE A 206 19.69 -6.10 -2.48
N LYS A 207 20.91 -6.31 -1.96
CA LYS A 207 21.13 -6.95 -0.67
C LYS A 207 20.36 -6.22 0.44
N TYR A 208 20.51 -4.90 0.51
CA TYR A 208 19.77 -4.07 1.47
C TYR A 208 18.25 -4.21 1.30
N GLN A 209 17.76 -4.22 0.06
CA GLN A 209 16.32 -4.38 -0.22
C GLN A 209 15.80 -5.77 0.13
N LEU A 210 16.62 -6.82 0.01
CA LEU A 210 16.28 -8.17 0.44
C LEU A 210 16.23 -8.27 1.97
N GLU A 211 17.13 -7.59 2.68
CA GLU A 211 17.08 -7.47 4.14
C GLU A 211 15.82 -6.72 4.59
N GLU A 212 15.50 -5.58 3.97
CA GLU A 212 14.28 -4.83 4.25
C GLU A 212 13.01 -5.65 3.95
N ALA A 213 13.00 -6.39 2.85
CA ALA A 213 11.90 -7.28 2.48
C ALA A 213 11.73 -8.43 3.50
N ARG A 214 12.85 -8.98 3.99
CA ARG A 214 12.85 -10.00 5.05
C ARG A 214 12.15 -9.48 6.29
N ASP A 215 12.58 -8.33 6.79
CA ASP A 215 12.06 -7.76 8.04
C ASP A 215 10.58 -7.45 7.90
N LYS A 216 10.18 -6.87 6.76
CA LYS A 216 8.78 -6.65 6.40
C LYS A 216 7.97 -7.95 6.33
N ALA A 217 8.53 -9.03 5.81
CA ALA A 217 7.83 -10.32 5.68
C ALA A 217 7.61 -10.97 7.04
N VAL A 218 8.63 -10.92 7.90
CA VAL A 218 8.55 -11.42 9.27
C VAL A 218 7.54 -10.60 10.06
N VAL A 219 7.63 -9.27 10.04
CA VAL A 219 6.79 -8.38 10.87
C VAL A 219 5.35 -8.32 10.37
N MET A 220 5.13 -8.04 9.07
CA MET A 220 3.77 -7.82 8.56
C MET A 220 3.02 -9.12 8.24
N ARG A 221 3.73 -10.16 7.80
CA ARG A 221 3.10 -11.43 7.35
C ARG A 221 3.38 -12.59 8.31
N GLY A 222 4.32 -12.46 9.25
CA GLY A 222 4.69 -13.55 10.15
C GLY A 222 5.27 -14.75 9.41
N MET A 223 6.13 -14.51 8.42
CA MET A 223 6.86 -15.57 7.71
C MET A 223 8.16 -15.93 8.42
N GLY A 224 8.69 -17.15 8.21
CA GLY A 224 10.01 -17.54 8.73
C GLY A 224 10.11 -17.75 10.24
N LEU A 225 8.98 -17.81 10.95
CA LEU A 225 8.93 -17.99 12.41
C LEU A 225 8.81 -19.46 12.87
N GLY A 226 8.70 -20.42 11.94
CA GLY A 226 8.45 -21.83 12.26
C GLY A 226 9.64 -22.57 12.87
N LYS A 227 10.86 -22.08 12.66
CA LYS A 227 12.10 -22.74 13.11
C LYS A 227 12.28 -22.70 14.64
N ALA A 228 12.08 -21.53 15.24
CA ALA A 228 12.32 -21.32 16.68
C ALA A 228 11.39 -22.13 17.60
N GLY A 229 10.17 -22.43 17.16
CA GLY A 229 9.22 -23.22 17.93
C GLY A 229 9.43 -24.74 17.88
N LYS A 230 10.28 -25.25 16.97
CA LYS A 230 10.48 -26.69 16.73
C LYS A 230 11.88 -27.19 17.08
N GLU A 231 12.86 -26.30 17.15
CA GLU A 231 14.24 -26.66 17.56
C GLU A 231 14.31 -27.21 18.99
N SER A 232 13.35 -26.88 19.86
CA SER A 232 13.27 -27.39 21.24
C SER A 232 12.77 -28.84 21.36
N GLU A 233 12.14 -29.42 20.33
CA GLU A 233 11.53 -30.76 20.40
C GLU A 233 11.96 -31.76 19.30
N ASP A 234 12.44 -31.29 18.13
CA ASP A 234 12.50 -32.12 16.92
C ASP A 234 13.91 -32.43 16.34
N SER A 235 15.01 -32.03 16.98
CA SER A 235 16.38 -32.25 16.43
C SER A 235 16.71 -33.73 16.15
N ALA A 236 16.11 -34.67 16.88
CA ALA A 236 16.25 -36.12 16.66
C ALA A 236 15.21 -36.73 15.69
N LYS A 237 14.13 -36.02 15.32
CA LYS A 237 13.04 -36.51 14.43
C LYS A 237 13.05 -35.87 13.04
N ASN A 238 13.94 -34.90 12.79
CA ASN A 238 13.92 -34.07 11.57
C ASN A 238 14.34 -34.80 10.28
N SER A 239 15.06 -35.92 10.34
CA SER A 239 15.46 -36.68 9.14
C SER A 239 14.27 -37.26 8.37
N ASP A 240 13.19 -37.63 9.06
CA ASP A 240 11.99 -38.24 8.45
C ASP A 240 11.02 -37.24 7.81
N LYS A 241 11.15 -35.93 8.11
CA LYS A 241 10.24 -34.88 7.62
C LYS A 241 10.79 -34.09 6.44
N GLN A 242 11.94 -34.48 5.87
CA GLN A 242 12.55 -33.74 4.76
C GLN A 242 11.74 -33.90 3.47
N ILE A 243 11.14 -32.80 3.02
CA ILE A 243 10.35 -32.79 1.78
C ILE A 243 11.31 -32.61 0.61
N LYS A 244 11.36 -33.60 -0.28
CA LYS A 244 12.09 -33.51 -1.55
C LYS A 244 11.13 -32.97 -2.61
N ILE A 245 11.45 -31.83 -3.17
CA ILE A 245 10.68 -31.22 -4.27
C ILE A 245 11.56 -31.04 -5.51
N GLN A 246 10.92 -31.00 -6.67
CA GLN A 246 11.55 -30.55 -7.90
C GLN A 246 11.02 -29.16 -8.24
N THR A 247 11.93 -28.21 -8.47
CA THR A 247 11.60 -26.88 -8.98
C THR A 247 11.13 -26.96 -10.43
N LYS A 248 10.50 -25.89 -10.92
CA LYS A 248 10.08 -25.80 -12.33
C LYS A 248 11.26 -25.96 -13.31
N ASP A 249 12.45 -25.58 -12.88
CA ASP A 249 13.68 -25.67 -13.67
C ASP A 249 14.35 -27.07 -13.59
N GLY A 250 13.75 -28.02 -12.86
CA GLY A 250 14.23 -29.40 -12.71
C GLY A 250 15.25 -29.63 -11.59
N GLN A 251 15.64 -28.59 -10.85
CA GLN A 251 16.53 -28.75 -9.70
C GLN A 251 15.80 -29.40 -8.53
N THR A 252 16.42 -30.41 -7.92
CA THR A 252 15.91 -31.06 -6.72
C THR A 252 16.32 -30.27 -5.48
N LEU A 253 15.34 -29.85 -4.68
CA LEU A 253 15.56 -29.16 -3.42
C LEU A 253 15.07 -30.02 -2.27
N LYS A 254 15.85 -29.99 -1.19
CA LYS A 254 15.53 -30.63 0.09
C LYS A 254 15.09 -29.54 1.07
N ILE A 255 13.84 -29.57 1.48
CA ILE A 255 13.26 -28.60 2.41
C ILE A 255 13.19 -29.24 3.80
N GLU A 256 13.93 -28.66 4.73
CA GLU A 256 13.89 -29.02 6.15
C GLU A 256 12.82 -28.20 6.90
N ASP A 257 12.79 -26.89 6.67
CA ASP A 257 11.78 -25.98 7.22
C ASP A 257 10.85 -25.46 6.10
N PRO A 258 9.55 -25.81 6.12
CA PRO A 258 8.59 -25.33 5.12
C PRO A 258 8.27 -23.83 5.26
N THR A 259 8.63 -23.20 6.38
CA THR A 259 8.40 -21.77 6.62
C THR A 259 9.54 -20.87 6.16
N ARG A 260 10.65 -21.47 5.67
CA ARG A 260 11.83 -20.74 5.20
C ARG A 260 11.48 -19.80 4.03
N LEU A 261 12.03 -18.59 4.10
CA LEU A 261 11.85 -17.58 3.06
C LEU A 261 12.66 -17.92 1.79
N TYR A 262 12.04 -17.68 0.65
CA TYR A 262 12.69 -17.76 -0.66
C TYR A 262 12.16 -16.68 -1.60
N VAL A 263 12.94 -16.36 -2.63
CA VAL A 263 12.54 -15.37 -3.64
C VAL A 263 11.70 -16.07 -4.70
N ALA A 264 10.37 -16.02 -4.57
CA ALA A 264 9.48 -16.68 -5.52
C ALA A 264 9.54 -16.06 -6.93
N GLN A 265 9.57 -14.74 -7.01
CA GLN A 265 9.63 -13.98 -8.25
C GLN A 265 10.51 -12.75 -8.04
N ALA A 266 11.24 -12.35 -9.08
CA ALA A 266 12.01 -11.11 -9.12
C ALA A 266 11.94 -10.55 -10.53
N TRP A 267 11.60 -9.27 -10.66
CA TRP A 267 11.51 -8.60 -11.95
C TRP A 267 11.74 -7.11 -11.77
N VAL A 268 12.17 -6.47 -12.85
CA VAL A 268 12.64 -5.10 -12.81
C VAL A 268 11.69 -4.18 -13.58
N GLY A 269 11.25 -3.10 -12.92
CA GLY A 269 10.46 -2.02 -13.51
C GLY A 269 11.30 -0.81 -13.91
N ARG A 270 10.85 -0.09 -14.94
CA ARG A 270 11.49 1.17 -15.36
C ARG A 270 10.90 2.35 -14.60
N GLY A 271 11.78 3.20 -14.05
CA GLY A 271 11.41 4.44 -13.40
C GLY A 271 11.47 5.65 -14.32
N PRO A 272 11.18 6.86 -13.78
CA PRO A 272 11.34 8.11 -14.51
C PRO A 272 12.80 8.34 -14.91
N TRP A 273 13.03 9.04 -16.02
CA TRP A 273 14.38 9.46 -16.40
C TRP A 273 14.92 10.46 -15.37
N ARG A 274 16.12 10.21 -14.84
CA ARG A 274 16.75 11.10 -13.85
C ARG A 274 17.26 12.37 -14.48
N ALA A 275 17.86 12.27 -15.66
CA ALA A 275 18.43 13.38 -16.39
C ALA A 275 18.37 13.14 -17.89
N LYS A 276 18.43 14.24 -18.65
CA LYS A 276 18.65 14.24 -20.10
C LYS A 276 19.79 15.19 -20.38
N SER A 277 20.80 14.73 -21.11
CA SER A 277 21.95 15.54 -21.53
C SER A 277 22.13 15.47 -23.04
N LEU A 278 22.62 16.56 -23.63
CA LEU A 278 22.95 16.60 -25.05
C LEU A 278 24.35 16.00 -25.27
N ASP A 279 24.46 15.10 -26.24
CA ASP A 279 25.70 14.44 -26.65
C ASP A 279 26.15 15.03 -27.98
N TYR A 280 27.08 15.96 -27.93
CA TYR A 280 27.59 16.65 -29.11
C TYR A 280 28.57 15.75 -29.88
N LYS A 281 28.33 15.59 -31.18
CA LYS A 281 29.12 14.77 -32.09
C LYS A 281 29.74 15.62 -33.20
N GLY A 282 30.69 15.03 -33.94
CA GLY A 282 31.26 15.69 -35.11
C GLY A 282 30.22 16.07 -36.17
N ARG A 283 30.55 17.07 -36.99
CA ARG A 283 29.71 17.57 -38.10
C ARG A 283 28.35 18.16 -37.65
N GLY A 284 28.31 18.84 -36.50
CA GLY A 284 27.09 19.52 -36.01
C GLY A 284 25.96 18.58 -35.60
N ARG A 285 26.22 17.27 -35.47
CA ARG A 285 25.21 16.29 -35.03
C ARG A 285 25.17 16.26 -33.51
N PHE A 286 23.99 16.02 -32.95
CA PHE A 286 23.85 15.77 -31.52
C PHE A 286 22.88 14.63 -31.23
N GLY A 287 23.14 13.89 -30.16
CA GLY A 287 22.24 12.91 -29.57
C GLY A 287 21.69 13.38 -28.23
N ILE A 288 20.72 12.66 -27.69
CA ILE A 288 20.22 12.88 -26.32
C ILE A 288 20.56 11.63 -25.49
N ILE A 289 21.39 11.79 -24.47
CA ILE A 289 21.66 10.76 -23.47
C ILE A 289 20.63 10.91 -22.36
N GLN A 290 19.98 9.80 -22.00
CA GLN A 290 19.00 9.77 -20.92
C GLN A 290 19.52 8.89 -19.79
N SER A 291 19.61 9.45 -18.58
CA SER A 291 20.04 8.73 -17.38
C SER A 291 18.84 7.97 -16.80
N PRO A 292 18.83 6.63 -16.83
CA PRO A 292 17.71 5.85 -16.33
C PRO A 292 17.63 5.87 -14.81
N SER A 293 16.41 5.64 -14.31
CA SER A 293 16.17 5.06 -13.00
C SER A 293 15.30 3.81 -13.15
N THR A 294 15.40 2.91 -12.18
CA THR A 294 14.83 1.56 -12.25
C THR A 294 14.45 1.11 -10.84
N ASN A 295 13.45 0.25 -10.67
CA ASN A 295 13.16 -0.43 -9.41
C ASN A 295 13.13 -1.95 -9.63
N ASP A 296 13.54 -2.69 -8.62
CA ASP A 296 13.26 -4.12 -8.41
C ASP A 296 12.05 -4.28 -7.48
#